data_AF-A0A4Q4KM44-F1
#
_entry.id   AF-A0A4Q4KM44-F1
#
_cell.length_a   1.000
_cell.length_b   1.000
_cell.length_c   1.000
_cell.angle_alpha   90.00
_cell.angle_beta   90.00
_cell.angle_gamma   90.00
#
_symmetry.space_group_name_H-M   'P 1'
#
loop_
_entity.id
_entity.type
_entity.pdbx_description
1 polymer ?
#
loop_
_entity_poly.entity_id
_entity_poly.type
_entity_poly.pdbx_seq_one_letter_code
_entity_poly.pdbx_strand_id
1 'polypeptide(L)'
;MRKLKFIIAIACIAFAGTAEAQSFKEKMQAKLDKANAKLEKAAEGKSKYESYDFEDPSGISGTYFVNVPVIPRENTIGFEFIKEKDGEIVNNLAVIMGGEGYGDRPNSMKCILKEKYKTKFDVIYFEMVDKSIKALANNSDDFVYMEINPNVYTLTQNGKVLTVLAKDSSLFSDFDVETAQVLYDQNMSKINSAEAEKETAIWMKNELYAKNVDKIIFATEDWHLMKRGYGNKPPMVNGKGFTTVLDMAGNMNYMAFFKVPPATKYPGQEVNYVYEMGGKSTNRVECRSRSAAWGGMVKRLETSDFDYRQHSPRSLRTYNQYHSQYVQDYAFIQLLHMNKDNFKVGEKYNLTVKMYTNRDGENGELIAEGVVSLLYSEQAELAFNGDPDKPEKVAIWTQFEEFLDE
;
A
#
# COMPACT_ATOMS: atom_id res chain seq x y z
N MET A 1 21.82 -33.99 -16.75
CA MET A 1 22.31 -32.66 -16.30
C MET A 1 21.37 -31.91 -15.33
N ARG A 2 20.37 -32.57 -14.70
CA ARG A 2 19.40 -31.91 -13.78
C ARG A 2 19.78 -31.94 -12.29
N LYS A 3 20.81 -32.69 -11.88
CA LYS A 3 21.29 -32.74 -10.48
C LYS A 3 22.38 -31.70 -10.15
N LEU A 4 22.93 -31.00 -11.15
CA LEU A 4 24.10 -30.14 -10.97
C LEU A 4 23.74 -28.72 -10.48
N LYS A 5 22.51 -28.23 -10.74
CA LYS A 5 22.08 -26.89 -10.32
C LYS A 5 21.66 -26.81 -8.85
N PHE A 6 21.24 -27.93 -8.25
CA PHE A 6 20.89 -28.02 -6.83
C PHE A 6 22.13 -28.06 -5.92
N ILE A 7 23.26 -28.59 -6.41
CA ILE A 7 24.53 -28.61 -5.67
C ILE A 7 25.13 -27.20 -5.54
N ILE A 8 24.87 -26.31 -6.49
CA ILE A 8 25.41 -24.93 -6.48
C ILE A 8 24.66 -24.05 -5.45
N ALA A 9 23.35 -24.24 -5.25
CA ALA A 9 22.61 -23.52 -4.20
C ALA A 9 22.95 -24.00 -2.78
N ILE A 10 23.30 -25.29 -2.62
CA ILE A 10 23.72 -25.87 -1.33
C ILE A 10 25.19 -25.52 -1.00
N ALA A 11 26.05 -25.35 -2.01
CA ALA A 11 27.45 -24.95 -1.81
C ALA A 11 27.61 -23.52 -1.27
N CYS A 12 26.64 -22.63 -1.49
CA CYS A 12 26.66 -21.27 -0.92
C CYS A 12 26.25 -21.19 0.56
N ILE A 13 25.65 -22.26 1.12
CA ILE A 13 25.17 -22.28 2.52
C ILE A 13 26.06 -23.18 3.40
N ALA A 14 26.91 -24.03 2.80
CA ALA A 14 27.80 -24.94 3.53
C ALA A 14 29.09 -24.28 4.10
N PHE A 15 29.27 -22.96 3.97
CA PHE A 15 30.46 -22.24 4.46
C PHE A 15 30.24 -21.34 5.69
N ALA A 16 29.17 -21.56 6.45
CA ALA A 16 29.03 -21.02 7.80
C ALA A 16 28.80 -22.17 8.79
N GLY A 17 29.89 -22.73 9.29
CA GLY A 17 29.84 -23.74 10.34
C GLY A 17 29.43 -23.10 11.66
N THR A 18 28.15 -23.12 11.99
CA THR A 18 27.67 -22.88 13.35
C THR A 18 26.51 -23.84 13.69
N ALA A 19 26.39 -24.19 14.97
CA ALA A 19 25.40 -25.11 15.52
C ALA A 19 23.93 -24.75 15.20
N GLU A 20 23.66 -23.53 14.74
CA GLU A 20 22.35 -23.03 14.36
C GLU A 20 21.80 -23.68 13.08
N ALA A 21 22.68 -24.04 12.13
CA ALA A 21 22.31 -24.71 10.88
C ALA A 21 21.77 -26.14 11.11
N GLN A 22 22.22 -26.81 12.18
CA GLN A 22 21.78 -28.14 12.55
C GLN A 22 20.39 -28.12 13.21
N SER A 23 20.12 -27.11 14.04
CA SER A 23 18.79 -26.91 14.66
C SER A 23 17.70 -26.53 13.63
N PHE A 24 18.08 -25.82 12.57
CA PHE A 24 17.16 -25.44 11.50
C PHE A 24 16.75 -26.66 10.66
N LYS A 25 17.71 -27.56 10.37
CA LYS A 25 17.46 -28.80 9.62
C LYS A 25 16.53 -29.75 10.36
N GLU A 26 16.70 -29.89 11.68
CA GLU A 26 15.81 -30.70 12.52
C GLU A 26 14.41 -30.09 12.65
N LYS A 27 14.30 -28.76 12.77
CA LYS A 27 13.00 -28.06 12.77
C LYS A 27 12.28 -28.14 11.42
N MET A 28 13.02 -28.15 10.31
CA MET A 28 12.46 -28.32 8.97
C MET A 28 11.97 -29.76 8.75
N GLN A 29 12.74 -30.76 9.17
CA GLN A 29 12.34 -32.17 9.06
C GLN A 29 11.11 -32.45 9.93
N ALA A 30 11.04 -31.92 11.15
CA ALA A 30 9.86 -32.05 12.01
C ALA A 30 8.61 -31.36 11.44
N LYS A 31 8.76 -30.28 10.66
CA LYS A 31 7.65 -29.64 9.92
C LYS A 31 7.21 -30.50 8.73
N LEU A 32 8.15 -31.09 8.00
CA LEU A 32 7.91 -32.03 6.89
C LEU A 32 7.19 -33.30 7.38
N ASP A 33 7.64 -33.87 8.50
CA ASP A 33 7.04 -35.08 9.07
C ASP A 33 5.63 -34.79 9.63
N LYS A 34 5.40 -33.59 10.19
CA LYS A 34 4.04 -33.13 10.58
C LYS A 34 3.12 -32.89 9.38
N ALA A 35 3.66 -32.41 8.25
CA ALA A 35 2.91 -32.23 7.02
C ALA A 35 2.53 -33.59 6.41
N ASN A 36 3.46 -34.53 6.39
CA ASN A 36 3.24 -35.90 5.91
C ASN A 36 2.24 -36.67 6.80
N ALA A 37 2.33 -36.56 8.12
CA ALA A 37 1.36 -37.17 9.04
C ALA A 37 -0.05 -36.54 8.96
N LYS A 38 -0.15 -35.25 8.57
CA LYS A 38 -1.44 -34.60 8.27
C LYS A 38 -2.02 -35.08 6.93
N LEU A 39 -1.17 -35.34 5.94
CA LEU A 39 -1.56 -35.91 4.64
C LEU A 39 -2.02 -37.37 4.78
N GLU A 40 -1.37 -38.17 5.63
CA GLU A 40 -1.80 -39.54 5.93
C GLU A 40 -3.12 -39.59 6.70
N LYS A 41 -3.39 -38.63 7.61
CA LYS A 41 -4.70 -38.51 8.29
C LYS A 41 -5.82 -37.93 7.41
N ALA A 42 -5.50 -37.23 6.33
CA ALA A 42 -6.47 -36.74 5.36
C ALA A 42 -6.97 -37.84 4.40
N ALA A 43 -6.36 -39.03 4.42
CA ALA A 43 -6.67 -40.15 3.53
C ALA A 43 -7.82 -41.07 3.99
N GLU A 44 -8.62 -40.69 5.01
CA GLU A 44 -9.79 -41.48 5.46
C GLU A 44 -11.15 -41.07 4.85
N GLY A 45 -11.14 -40.27 3.79
CA GLY A 45 -12.32 -40.08 2.92
C GLY A 45 -11.88 -40.07 1.47
N LYS A 46 -12.41 -40.95 0.63
CA LYS A 46 -12.13 -40.93 -0.82
C LYS A 46 -12.52 -39.56 -1.39
N SER A 47 -11.53 -38.71 -1.64
CA SER A 47 -11.71 -37.45 -2.35
C SER A 47 -12.32 -37.75 -3.72
N LYS A 48 -13.49 -37.17 -4.02
CA LYS A 48 -14.04 -37.17 -5.37
C LYS A 48 -13.21 -36.17 -6.17
N TYR A 49 -12.53 -36.65 -7.22
CA TYR A 49 -11.89 -35.83 -8.23
C TYR A 49 -12.83 -35.81 -9.44
N GLU A 50 -13.31 -34.63 -9.80
CA GLU A 50 -14.01 -34.44 -11.07
C GLU A 50 -12.98 -34.11 -12.15
N SER A 51 -13.13 -34.76 -13.31
CA SER A 51 -12.28 -34.53 -14.48
C SER A 51 -13.09 -33.76 -15.52
N TYR A 52 -12.43 -32.77 -16.10
CA TYR A 52 -12.95 -31.86 -17.11
C TYR A 52 -12.06 -31.95 -18.35
N ASP A 53 -12.66 -32.39 -19.46
CA ASP A 53 -11.98 -32.61 -20.73
C ASP A 53 -12.35 -31.47 -21.70
N PHE A 54 -11.72 -30.31 -21.45
CA PHE A 54 -11.87 -29.13 -22.28
C PHE A 54 -10.56 -28.89 -23.03
N GLU A 55 -10.65 -28.77 -24.35
CA GLU A 55 -9.50 -28.47 -25.19
C GLU A 55 -9.54 -27.02 -25.66
N ASP A 56 -8.38 -26.38 -25.66
CA ASP A 56 -8.20 -25.09 -26.31
C ASP A 56 -6.77 -24.96 -26.86
N PRO A 57 -6.54 -24.20 -27.94
CA PRO A 57 -5.21 -24.05 -28.53
C PRO A 57 -4.19 -23.35 -27.64
N SER A 58 -4.62 -22.61 -26.60
CA SER A 58 -3.71 -21.93 -25.67
C SER A 58 -3.29 -22.81 -24.49
N GLY A 59 -3.92 -23.97 -24.31
CA GLY A 59 -3.59 -24.93 -23.26
C GLY A 59 -4.04 -24.51 -21.86
N ILE A 60 -4.93 -23.52 -21.74
CA ILE A 60 -5.46 -23.03 -20.47
C ILE A 60 -6.55 -23.96 -19.93
N SER A 61 -7.37 -24.49 -20.82
CA SER A 61 -8.50 -25.38 -20.51
C SER A 61 -8.04 -26.71 -19.91
N GLY A 62 -8.93 -27.32 -19.13
CA GLY A 62 -8.75 -28.65 -18.55
C GLY A 62 -8.96 -28.70 -17.04
N THR A 63 -8.49 -29.78 -16.43
CA THR A 63 -8.64 -30.05 -14.99
C THR A 63 -7.47 -29.50 -14.21
N TYR A 64 -7.75 -28.76 -13.14
CA TYR A 64 -6.76 -28.27 -12.19
C TYR A 64 -7.04 -28.86 -10.81
N PHE A 65 -6.00 -29.39 -10.18
CA PHE A 65 -6.01 -29.74 -8.76
C PHE A 65 -5.93 -28.47 -7.92
N VAL A 66 -6.45 -28.52 -6.70
CA VAL A 66 -6.47 -27.40 -5.75
C VAL A 66 -5.68 -27.77 -4.50
N ASN A 67 -4.71 -26.94 -4.09
CA ASN A 67 -3.89 -27.25 -2.90
C ASN A 67 -4.63 -26.99 -1.57
N VAL A 68 -5.53 -26.00 -1.53
CA VAL A 68 -6.38 -25.66 -0.39
C VAL A 68 -7.81 -25.49 -0.89
N PRO A 69 -8.74 -26.43 -0.59
CA PRO A 69 -10.12 -26.32 -1.03
C PRO A 69 -10.79 -25.03 -0.53
N VAL A 70 -11.23 -24.17 -1.45
CA VAL A 70 -11.94 -22.93 -1.11
C VAL A 70 -13.41 -23.21 -0.80
N ILE A 71 -13.98 -24.25 -1.41
CA ILE A 71 -15.29 -24.81 -1.09
C ILE A 71 -15.08 -26.24 -0.56
N PRO A 72 -15.80 -26.67 0.49
CA PRO A 72 -15.65 -28.01 1.04
C PRO A 72 -15.81 -29.10 -0.04
N ARG A 73 -14.84 -30.01 -0.12
CA ARG A 73 -14.77 -31.17 -1.04
C ARG A 73 -14.39 -30.84 -2.50
N GLU A 74 -14.03 -29.60 -2.82
CA GLU A 74 -13.46 -29.23 -4.12
C GLU A 74 -11.95 -29.47 -4.17
N ASN A 75 -11.56 -30.66 -4.63
CA ASN A 75 -10.15 -30.98 -4.86
C ASN A 75 -9.71 -30.70 -6.30
N THR A 76 -10.66 -30.50 -7.21
CA THR A 76 -10.42 -30.10 -8.60
C THR A 76 -11.39 -29.02 -9.07
N ILE A 77 -10.93 -28.21 -10.02
CA ILE A 77 -11.67 -27.16 -10.71
C ILE A 77 -11.45 -27.34 -12.22
N GLY A 78 -12.48 -27.14 -13.02
CA GLY A 78 -12.44 -27.17 -14.48
C GLY A 78 -12.31 -25.78 -15.07
N PHE A 79 -11.33 -25.56 -15.94
CA PHE A 79 -11.22 -24.34 -16.75
C PHE A 79 -11.66 -24.64 -18.18
N GLU A 80 -12.61 -23.85 -18.69
CA GLU A 80 -13.02 -23.84 -20.10
C GLU A 80 -12.75 -22.45 -20.66
N PHE A 81 -11.65 -22.30 -21.39
CA PHE A 81 -11.23 -21.04 -21.99
C PHE A 81 -11.63 -20.96 -23.47
N ILE A 82 -12.34 -19.90 -23.83
CA ILE A 82 -12.79 -19.61 -25.19
C ILE A 82 -12.14 -18.29 -25.62
N LYS A 83 -11.16 -18.38 -26.52
CA LYS A 83 -10.47 -17.22 -27.08
C LYS A 83 -11.36 -16.45 -28.06
N GLU A 84 -11.97 -17.16 -29.01
CA GLU A 84 -12.76 -16.60 -30.11
C GLU A 84 -14.09 -17.34 -30.21
N LYS A 85 -15.16 -16.60 -30.47
CA LYS A 85 -16.50 -17.15 -30.72
C LYS A 85 -17.17 -16.35 -31.83
N ASP A 86 -17.72 -17.05 -32.83
CA ASP A 86 -18.43 -16.45 -33.96
C ASP A 86 -17.62 -15.38 -34.73
N GLY A 87 -16.29 -15.51 -34.77
CA GLY A 87 -15.38 -14.55 -35.42
C GLY A 87 -14.97 -13.35 -34.55
N GLU A 88 -15.45 -13.28 -33.30
CA GLU A 88 -15.12 -12.24 -32.33
C GLU A 88 -14.19 -12.78 -31.23
N ILE A 89 -13.15 -12.00 -30.88
CA ILE A 89 -12.28 -12.32 -29.75
C ILE A 89 -13.06 -12.04 -28.45
N VAL A 90 -13.35 -13.09 -27.68
CA VAL A 90 -14.14 -13.01 -26.44
C VAL A 90 -13.30 -13.21 -25.18
N ASN A 91 -12.21 -14.00 -25.25
CA ASN A 91 -11.32 -14.37 -24.14
C ASN A 91 -12.03 -14.67 -22.80
N ASN A 92 -13.07 -15.49 -22.86
CA ASN A 92 -13.84 -15.86 -21.69
C ASN A 92 -13.28 -17.14 -21.07
N LEU A 93 -13.17 -17.15 -19.76
CA LEU A 93 -12.89 -18.34 -18.98
C LEU A 93 -14.13 -18.69 -18.16
N ALA A 94 -14.72 -19.85 -18.42
CA ALA A 94 -15.67 -20.46 -17.50
C ALA A 94 -14.91 -21.33 -16.51
N VAL A 95 -15.06 -21.04 -15.22
CA VAL A 95 -14.47 -21.79 -14.12
C VAL A 95 -15.55 -22.64 -13.50
N ILE A 96 -15.46 -23.95 -13.66
CA ILE A 96 -16.41 -24.94 -13.15
C ILE A 96 -15.87 -25.49 -11.85
N MET A 97 -16.60 -25.25 -10.77
CA MET A 97 -16.27 -25.73 -9.43
C MET A 97 -16.92 -27.10 -9.21
N GLY A 98 -16.16 -28.10 -8.77
CA GLY A 98 -16.70 -29.44 -8.52
C GLY A 98 -17.60 -29.49 -7.27
N GLY A 99 -18.51 -30.46 -7.13
CA GLY A 99 -19.28 -30.66 -5.89
C GLY A 99 -20.74 -30.18 -5.89
N GLU A 100 -21.43 -30.30 -4.75
CA GLU A 100 -22.83 -29.88 -4.60
C GLU A 100 -22.91 -28.35 -4.55
N GLY A 101 -23.59 -27.75 -5.53
CA GLY A 101 -23.80 -26.31 -5.54
C GLY A 101 -24.58 -25.82 -4.32
N TYR A 102 -24.44 -24.53 -4.02
CA TYR A 102 -25.26 -23.88 -3.00
C TYR A 102 -26.69 -23.65 -3.53
N GLY A 103 -27.55 -24.66 -3.40
CA GLY A 103 -28.95 -24.62 -3.85
C GLY A 103 -29.09 -24.66 -5.38
N ASP A 104 -30.01 -23.88 -5.95
CA ASP A 104 -30.34 -23.88 -7.39
C ASP A 104 -29.35 -23.13 -8.30
N ARG A 105 -28.10 -22.90 -7.85
CA ARG A 105 -27.15 -22.01 -8.54
C ARG A 105 -26.16 -22.80 -9.41
N PRO A 106 -25.76 -22.26 -10.57
CA PRO A 106 -24.73 -22.89 -11.39
C PRO A 106 -23.39 -22.90 -10.65
N ASN A 107 -22.71 -24.05 -10.65
CA ASN A 107 -21.35 -24.22 -10.14
C ASN A 107 -20.30 -23.70 -11.12
N SER A 108 -20.55 -22.54 -11.71
CA SER A 108 -19.60 -21.93 -12.63
C SER A 108 -19.50 -20.43 -12.44
N MET A 109 -18.29 -19.92 -12.63
CA MET A 109 -17.95 -18.50 -12.62
C MET A 109 -17.46 -18.11 -14.01
N LYS A 110 -17.84 -16.92 -14.46
CA LYS A 110 -17.27 -16.32 -15.68
C LYS A 110 -16.18 -15.33 -15.31
N CYS A 111 -15.05 -15.49 -15.98
CA CYS A 111 -13.92 -14.58 -15.92
C CYS A 111 -13.53 -14.11 -17.33
N ILE A 112 -12.88 -12.96 -17.42
CA ILE A 112 -12.38 -12.39 -18.68
C ILE A 112 -10.87 -12.19 -18.59
N LEU A 113 -10.14 -12.55 -19.66
CA LEU A 113 -8.71 -12.29 -19.77
C LEU A 113 -8.45 -10.78 -19.90
N LYS A 114 -7.59 -10.24 -19.04
CA LYS A 114 -7.01 -8.92 -19.24
C LYS A 114 -5.95 -8.96 -20.32
N GLU A 115 -6.36 -8.86 -21.60
CA GLU A 115 -5.44 -8.89 -22.75
C GLU A 115 -4.26 -7.92 -22.63
N LYS A 116 -4.50 -6.73 -22.06
CA LYS A 116 -3.45 -5.74 -21.81
C LYS A 116 -2.28 -6.31 -20.99
N TYR A 117 -2.54 -7.21 -20.05
CA TYR A 117 -1.50 -7.80 -19.20
C TYR A 117 -0.75 -8.91 -19.91
N LYS A 118 -1.45 -9.74 -20.69
CA LYS A 118 -0.81 -10.76 -21.52
C LYS A 118 0.08 -10.13 -22.59
N THR A 119 -0.41 -9.16 -23.34
CA THR A 119 0.34 -8.56 -24.46
C THR A 119 1.54 -7.73 -23.99
N LYS A 120 1.47 -7.10 -22.81
CA LYS A 120 2.54 -6.19 -22.34
C LYS A 120 3.50 -6.79 -21.33
N PHE A 121 3.04 -7.71 -20.50
CA PHE A 121 3.81 -8.25 -19.39
C PHE A 121 3.95 -9.77 -19.46
N ASP A 122 3.35 -10.41 -20.48
CA ASP A 122 3.25 -11.86 -20.62
C ASP A 122 2.52 -12.54 -19.44
N VAL A 123 1.65 -11.81 -18.74
CA VAL A 123 0.89 -12.33 -17.59
C VAL A 123 -0.52 -12.73 -18.01
N ILE A 124 -0.87 -14.01 -17.81
CA ILE A 124 -2.26 -14.47 -17.95
C ILE A 124 -3.00 -14.13 -16.67
N TYR A 125 -3.98 -13.23 -16.80
CA TYR A 125 -4.75 -12.68 -15.69
C TYR A 125 -6.23 -12.65 -16.05
N PHE A 126 -7.04 -13.36 -15.28
CA PHE A 126 -8.48 -13.41 -15.44
C PHE A 126 -9.17 -12.71 -14.26
N GLU A 127 -10.01 -11.74 -14.56
CA GLU A 127 -10.89 -11.11 -13.55
C GLU A 127 -12.27 -11.73 -13.59
N MET A 128 -12.88 -11.95 -12.42
CA MET A 128 -14.27 -12.38 -12.35
C MET A 128 -15.21 -11.25 -12.79
N VAL A 129 -16.20 -11.57 -13.64
CA VAL A 129 -17.19 -10.59 -14.13
C VAL A 129 -18.61 -10.86 -13.65
N ASP A 130 -18.88 -12.05 -13.09
CA ASP A 130 -20.17 -12.40 -12.52
C ASP A 130 -20.37 -11.74 -11.14
N LYS A 131 -21.04 -10.59 -11.12
CA LYS A 131 -21.37 -9.83 -9.90
C LYS A 131 -22.50 -10.46 -9.04
N SER A 132 -23.06 -11.60 -9.44
CA SER A 132 -24.31 -12.17 -8.88
C SER A 132 -24.11 -13.34 -7.90
N ILE A 133 -22.88 -13.81 -7.68
CA ILE A 133 -22.61 -14.96 -6.78
C ILE A 133 -22.62 -14.49 -5.32
N LYS A 134 -23.82 -14.51 -4.69
CA LYS A 134 -24.03 -14.06 -3.30
C LYS A 134 -23.29 -14.85 -2.21
N ALA A 135 -22.77 -16.04 -2.49
CA ALA A 135 -21.94 -16.78 -1.53
C ALA A 135 -20.56 -16.11 -1.32
N LEU A 136 -20.14 -15.26 -2.27
CA LEU A 136 -18.98 -14.37 -2.18
C LEU A 136 -19.39 -12.91 -1.98
N ALA A 137 -20.65 -12.54 -2.27
CA ALA A 137 -21.14 -11.16 -2.25
C ALA A 137 -21.42 -10.53 -0.87
N ASN A 138 -20.96 -11.11 0.23
CA ASN A 138 -20.84 -10.35 1.48
C ASN A 138 -19.58 -9.48 1.52
N ASN A 139 -18.74 -9.58 0.51
CA ASN A 139 -17.49 -8.87 0.44
C ASN A 139 -17.38 -8.15 -0.91
N SER A 140 -16.96 -6.89 -0.84
CA SER A 140 -16.61 -6.00 -1.96
C SER A 140 -15.34 -6.46 -2.71
N ASP A 141 -15.10 -7.77 -2.80
CA ASP A 141 -13.76 -8.31 -3.04
C ASP A 141 -13.56 -8.78 -4.49
N ASP A 142 -12.43 -8.38 -5.07
CA ASP A 142 -12.04 -8.75 -6.43
C ASP A 142 -11.43 -10.16 -6.44
N PHE A 143 -12.12 -11.12 -7.09
CA PHE A 143 -11.60 -12.46 -7.34
C PHE A 143 -10.83 -12.53 -8.66
N VAL A 144 -9.64 -13.12 -8.59
CA VAL A 144 -8.70 -13.14 -9.72
C VAL A 144 -8.04 -14.50 -9.84
N TYR A 145 -7.94 -15.00 -11.08
CA TYR A 145 -7.04 -16.09 -11.43
C TYR A 145 -5.83 -15.54 -12.18
N MET A 146 -4.62 -15.82 -11.69
CA MET A 146 -3.37 -15.39 -12.34
C MET A 146 -2.44 -16.58 -12.51
N GLU A 147 -1.89 -16.73 -13.72
CA GLU A 147 -0.82 -17.71 -13.94
C GLU A 147 0.49 -17.20 -13.31
N ILE A 148 1.06 -18.00 -12.40
CA ILE A 148 2.35 -17.72 -11.75
C ILE A 148 3.49 -18.59 -12.28
N ASN A 149 3.14 -19.69 -12.96
CA ASN A 149 4.04 -20.59 -13.70
C ASN A 149 3.19 -21.29 -14.77
N PRO A 150 3.74 -21.73 -15.92
CA PRO A 150 3.02 -22.55 -16.90
C PRO A 150 2.07 -23.60 -16.28
N ASN A 151 0.76 -23.44 -16.50
CA ASN A 151 -0.30 -24.30 -15.97
C ASN A 151 -0.45 -24.31 -14.43
N VAL A 152 0.09 -23.30 -13.73
CA VAL A 152 -0.07 -23.08 -12.29
C VAL A 152 -0.67 -21.70 -12.08
N TYR A 153 -1.87 -21.68 -11.50
CA TYR A 153 -2.63 -20.47 -11.26
C TYR A 153 -2.83 -20.24 -9.77
N THR A 154 -2.94 -18.98 -9.38
CA THR A 154 -3.43 -18.59 -8.05
C THR A 154 -4.88 -18.15 -8.18
N LEU A 155 -5.72 -18.55 -7.22
CA LEU A 155 -6.97 -17.86 -6.94
C LEU A 155 -6.72 -16.86 -5.81
N THR A 156 -7.02 -15.59 -6.06
CA THR A 156 -6.84 -14.52 -5.06
C THR A 156 -8.15 -13.81 -4.77
N GLN A 157 -8.22 -13.20 -3.59
CA GLN A 157 -9.28 -12.31 -3.15
C GLN A 157 -8.61 -11.08 -2.53
N ASN A 158 -8.88 -9.88 -3.07
CA ASN A 158 -8.21 -8.63 -2.67
C ASN A 158 -6.68 -8.72 -2.67
N GLY A 159 -6.12 -9.42 -3.66
CA GLY A 159 -4.66 -9.59 -3.80
C GLY A 159 -4.03 -10.59 -2.83
N LYS A 160 -4.81 -11.23 -1.95
CA LYS A 160 -4.35 -12.35 -1.12
C LYS A 160 -4.62 -13.67 -1.80
N VAL A 161 -3.60 -14.50 -1.97
CA VAL A 161 -3.71 -15.87 -2.51
C VAL A 161 -4.49 -16.73 -1.51
N LEU A 162 -5.60 -17.30 -1.98
CA LEU A 162 -6.43 -18.23 -1.23
C LEU A 162 -6.00 -19.68 -1.46
N THR A 163 -5.69 -20.01 -2.72
CA THR A 163 -5.28 -21.35 -3.13
C THR A 163 -4.46 -21.29 -4.42
N VAL A 164 -3.71 -22.37 -4.66
CA VAL A 164 -2.97 -22.65 -5.89
C VAL A 164 -3.70 -23.76 -6.65
N LEU A 165 -3.78 -23.57 -7.96
CA LEU A 165 -4.37 -24.48 -8.93
C LEU A 165 -3.27 -24.98 -9.87
N ALA A 166 -3.17 -26.29 -10.09
CA ALA A 166 -2.20 -26.84 -11.04
C ALA A 166 -2.76 -28.04 -11.80
N LYS A 167 -2.41 -28.19 -13.08
CA LYS A 167 -2.73 -29.41 -13.84
C LYS A 167 -2.00 -30.65 -13.31
N ASP A 168 -0.86 -30.47 -12.65
CA ASP A 168 -0.07 -31.51 -11.98
C ASP A 168 0.04 -31.19 -10.48
N SER A 169 -0.64 -31.99 -9.65
CA SER A 169 -0.64 -31.82 -8.19
C SER A 169 0.74 -31.97 -7.55
N SER A 170 1.71 -32.60 -8.21
CA SER A 170 3.07 -32.71 -7.66
C SER A 170 3.76 -31.35 -7.53
N LEU A 171 3.32 -30.35 -8.30
CA LEU A 171 3.85 -28.98 -8.25
C LEU A 171 3.55 -28.26 -6.93
N PHE A 172 2.63 -28.75 -6.10
CA PHE A 172 2.32 -28.12 -4.81
C PHE A 172 3.45 -28.19 -3.79
N SER A 173 4.47 -29.05 -3.99
CA SER A 173 5.69 -29.00 -3.18
C SER A 173 6.51 -27.73 -3.43
N ASP A 174 6.39 -27.16 -4.62
CA ASP A 174 7.18 -26.04 -5.11
C ASP A 174 6.38 -24.73 -5.11
N PHE A 175 5.04 -24.83 -5.11
CA PHE A 175 4.10 -23.70 -5.15
C PHE A 175 3.05 -23.83 -4.05
N ASP A 176 3.49 -23.70 -2.80
CA ASP A 176 2.56 -23.48 -1.69
C ASP A 176 1.97 -22.05 -1.74
N VAL A 177 0.99 -21.76 -0.86
CA VAL A 177 0.30 -20.46 -0.84
C VAL A 177 1.26 -19.30 -0.59
N GLU A 178 2.29 -19.49 0.25
CA GLU A 178 3.27 -18.44 0.55
C GLU A 178 4.16 -18.13 -0.66
N THR A 179 4.69 -19.16 -1.32
CA THR A 179 5.49 -19.02 -2.53
C THR A 179 4.68 -18.43 -3.67
N ALA A 180 3.43 -18.89 -3.81
CA ALA A 180 2.49 -18.37 -4.79
C ALA A 180 2.15 -16.89 -4.56
N GLN A 181 2.01 -16.45 -3.31
CA GLN A 181 1.81 -15.04 -2.97
C GLN A 181 2.99 -14.19 -3.45
N VAL A 182 4.23 -14.64 -3.23
CA VAL A 182 5.42 -13.91 -3.69
C VAL A 182 5.43 -13.76 -5.22
N LEU A 183 5.11 -14.82 -5.96
CA LEU A 183 5.07 -14.78 -7.42
C LEU A 183 3.91 -13.92 -7.96
N TYR A 184 2.76 -13.98 -7.31
CA TYR A 184 1.62 -13.10 -7.59
C TYR A 184 2.02 -11.63 -7.39
N ASP A 185 2.61 -11.29 -6.25
CA ASP A 185 3.05 -9.92 -5.92
C ASP A 185 4.10 -9.41 -6.91
N GLN A 186 5.02 -10.27 -7.35
CA GLN A 186 6.01 -9.92 -8.38
C GLN A 186 5.35 -9.57 -9.73
N ASN A 187 4.36 -10.35 -10.16
CA ASN A 187 3.65 -10.08 -11.41
C ASN A 187 2.76 -8.84 -11.29
N MET A 188 2.09 -8.64 -10.16
CA MET A 188 1.34 -7.41 -9.89
C MET A 188 2.24 -6.19 -9.82
N SER A 189 3.43 -6.30 -9.23
CA SER A 189 4.39 -5.20 -9.17
C SER A 189 4.82 -4.75 -10.57
N LYS A 190 5.09 -5.68 -11.50
CA LYS A 190 5.38 -5.35 -12.91
C LYS A 190 4.23 -4.58 -13.57
N ILE A 191 3.00 -5.08 -13.40
CA ILE A 191 1.79 -4.46 -13.96
C ILE A 191 1.60 -3.05 -13.40
N ASN A 192 1.61 -2.93 -12.07
CA ASN A 192 1.36 -1.67 -11.37
C ASN A 192 2.44 -0.63 -11.67
N SER A 193 3.70 -1.06 -11.82
CA SER A 193 4.81 -0.15 -12.17
C SER A 193 4.60 0.49 -13.54
N ALA A 194 4.21 -0.28 -14.55
CA ALA A 194 3.98 0.24 -15.89
C ALA A 194 2.70 1.09 -16.02
N GLU A 195 1.67 0.80 -15.22
CA GLU A 195 0.51 1.67 -15.11
C GLU A 195 0.87 3.01 -14.44
N ALA A 196 1.67 2.94 -13.36
CA ALA A 196 2.21 4.12 -12.71
C ALA A 196 3.07 4.95 -13.66
N GLU A 197 3.94 4.35 -14.50
CA GLU A 197 4.75 5.10 -15.47
C GLU A 197 3.90 5.90 -16.48
N LYS A 198 2.83 5.31 -17.00
CA LYS A 198 1.93 6.00 -17.93
C LYS A 198 1.23 7.17 -17.26
N GLU A 199 0.75 6.96 -16.06
CA GLU A 199 0.06 8.00 -15.32
C GLU A 199 1.03 9.09 -14.88
N THR A 200 2.23 8.75 -14.38
CA THR A 200 3.36 9.67 -14.19
C THR A 200 3.60 10.50 -15.46
N ALA A 201 3.63 9.89 -16.64
CA ALA A 201 3.83 10.62 -17.89
C ALA A 201 2.70 11.62 -18.18
N ILE A 202 1.46 11.35 -17.77
CA ILE A 202 0.34 12.31 -17.85
C ILE A 202 0.56 13.45 -16.85
N TRP A 203 0.93 13.14 -15.60
CA TRP A 203 1.23 14.13 -14.57
C TRP A 203 2.37 15.06 -14.96
N MET A 204 3.46 14.51 -15.49
CA MET A 204 4.66 15.24 -15.90
C MET A 204 4.43 16.19 -17.09
N LYS A 205 3.32 16.06 -17.84
CA LYS A 205 2.95 17.07 -18.86
C LYS A 205 2.52 18.40 -18.25
N ASN A 206 2.15 18.43 -16.97
CA ASN A 206 1.88 19.67 -16.27
C ASN A 206 3.21 20.28 -15.80
N GLU A 207 3.64 21.39 -16.42
CA GLU A 207 4.92 22.04 -16.12
C GLU A 207 5.10 22.39 -14.64
N LEU A 208 4.03 22.85 -14.00
CA LEU A 208 4.06 23.23 -12.59
C LEU A 208 4.22 22.00 -11.68
N TYR A 209 3.56 20.89 -12.00
CA TYR A 209 3.77 19.62 -11.30
C TYR A 209 5.21 19.13 -11.49
N ALA A 210 5.67 19.04 -12.75
CA ALA A 210 6.99 18.54 -13.10
C ALA A 210 8.13 19.32 -12.41
N LYS A 211 7.97 20.63 -12.24
CA LYS A 211 8.94 21.49 -11.54
C LYS A 211 9.03 21.23 -10.04
N ASN A 212 7.97 20.68 -9.44
CA ASN A 212 7.84 20.51 -7.99
C ASN A 212 7.91 19.06 -7.53
N VAL A 213 8.13 18.10 -8.44
CA VAL A 213 8.40 16.70 -8.10
C VAL A 213 9.49 16.59 -7.03
N ASP A 214 9.22 15.73 -6.05
CA ASP A 214 10.04 15.42 -4.87
C ASP A 214 10.28 16.66 -3.96
N LYS A 215 9.42 17.67 -4.08
CA LYS A 215 9.41 18.87 -3.22
C LYS A 215 8.15 18.96 -2.39
N ILE A 216 8.29 19.58 -1.22
CA ILE A 216 7.19 20.06 -0.39
C ILE A 216 6.99 21.55 -0.70
N ILE A 217 5.79 21.91 -1.16
CA ILE A 217 5.42 23.29 -1.51
C ILE A 217 4.37 23.81 -0.55
N PHE A 218 4.50 25.09 -0.18
CA PHE A 218 3.71 25.74 0.84
C PHE A 218 2.71 26.73 0.25
N ALA A 219 1.57 26.92 0.93
CA ALA A 219 0.57 27.92 0.58
C ALA A 219 -0.25 28.35 1.80
N THR A 220 -0.75 29.59 1.75
CA THR A 220 -1.66 30.12 2.77
C THR A 220 -3.03 29.46 2.75
N GLU A 221 -3.44 28.83 1.65
CA GLU A 221 -4.73 28.17 1.52
C GLU A 221 -4.58 26.85 0.79
N ASP A 222 -5.30 25.81 1.25
CA ASP A 222 -5.25 24.48 0.62
C ASP A 222 -5.69 24.50 -0.86
N TRP A 223 -6.63 25.37 -1.22
CA TRP A 223 -7.09 25.51 -2.60
C TRP A 223 -6.09 26.25 -3.51
N HIS A 224 -5.00 26.81 -2.97
CA HIS A 224 -3.84 27.25 -3.76
C HIS A 224 -2.92 26.08 -4.13
N LEU A 225 -2.90 25.02 -3.31
CA LEU A 225 -2.15 23.80 -3.59
C LEU A 225 -2.82 22.95 -4.68
N MET A 226 -4.15 23.05 -4.81
CA MET A 226 -4.91 22.29 -5.80
C MET A 226 -6.12 23.02 -6.39
N LYS A 227 -6.46 22.72 -7.66
CA LYS A 227 -7.74 23.09 -8.26
C LYS A 227 -8.86 22.30 -7.61
N ARG A 228 -9.85 23.03 -7.10
CA ARG A 228 -11.06 22.47 -6.49
C ARG A 228 -11.77 21.54 -7.49
N GLY A 229 -12.15 20.34 -7.06
CA GLY A 229 -12.82 19.34 -7.90
C GLY A 229 -11.91 18.46 -8.77
N TYR A 230 -10.59 18.73 -8.82
CA TYR A 230 -9.61 17.96 -9.60
C TYR A 230 -8.66 17.13 -8.72
N GLY A 231 -9.14 16.65 -7.56
CA GLY A 231 -8.28 16.05 -6.53
C GLY A 231 -7.57 14.74 -6.91
N ASN A 232 -8.04 14.05 -7.94
CA ASN A 232 -7.49 12.74 -8.32
C ASN A 232 -7.11 12.71 -9.81
N LYS A 233 -7.10 13.86 -10.51
CA LYS A 233 -6.86 13.91 -11.97
C LYS A 233 -6.16 15.22 -12.40
N PRO A 234 -5.24 15.17 -13.37
CA PRO A 234 -4.65 16.38 -13.97
C PRO A 234 -5.70 17.27 -14.68
N PRO A 235 -5.50 18.60 -14.79
CA PRO A 235 -4.44 19.41 -14.18
C PRO A 235 -4.86 19.86 -12.76
N MET A 236 -4.33 19.22 -11.74
CA MET A 236 -4.73 19.43 -10.35
C MET A 236 -4.03 20.63 -9.70
N VAL A 237 -2.90 21.13 -10.20
CA VAL A 237 -2.13 22.18 -9.51
C VAL A 237 -2.64 23.57 -9.91
N ASN A 238 -2.96 24.42 -8.93
CA ASN A 238 -3.41 25.80 -9.16
C ASN A 238 -2.22 26.77 -9.25
N GLY A 239 -1.20 26.61 -8.40
CA GLY A 239 0.07 27.36 -8.43
C GLY A 239 -0.01 28.84 -8.05
N LYS A 240 -1.17 29.45 -8.29
CA LYS A 240 -1.55 30.77 -7.80
C LYS A 240 -1.69 30.68 -6.29
N GLY A 241 -0.64 31.05 -5.55
CA GLY A 241 -0.61 31.07 -4.10
C GLY A 241 0.44 30.18 -3.44
N PHE A 242 1.36 29.59 -4.22
CA PHE A 242 2.59 29.05 -3.64
C PHE A 242 3.38 30.19 -3.00
N THR A 243 3.88 29.95 -1.79
CA THR A 243 4.63 30.93 -1.02
C THR A 243 5.86 30.30 -0.38
N THR A 244 6.86 31.12 -0.13
CA THR A 244 8.03 30.79 0.68
C THR A 244 7.97 31.44 2.07
N VAL A 245 6.90 32.19 2.35
CA VAL A 245 6.66 32.82 3.66
C VAL A 245 5.24 32.50 4.12
N LEU A 246 5.11 32.02 5.36
CA LEU A 246 3.84 31.78 6.03
C LEU A 246 3.79 32.54 7.35
N ASP A 247 2.64 33.09 7.69
CA ASP A 247 2.41 33.66 9.02
C ASP A 247 2.07 32.51 9.99
N MET A 248 2.73 32.47 11.15
CA MET A 248 2.47 31.47 12.19
C MET A 248 1.07 31.60 12.80
N ALA A 249 0.42 32.76 12.67
CA ALA A 249 -0.99 32.94 13.03
C ALA A 249 -1.94 32.34 11.99
N GLY A 250 -1.48 32.12 10.76
CA GLY A 250 -2.28 31.71 9.61
C GLY A 250 -2.33 30.20 9.40
N ASN A 251 -2.86 29.80 8.25
CA ASN A 251 -2.78 28.40 7.82
C ASN A 251 -1.39 28.10 7.26
N MET A 252 -0.83 26.96 7.65
CA MET A 252 0.49 26.52 7.22
C MET A 252 0.40 25.32 6.27
N ASN A 253 -0.36 25.44 5.18
CA ASN A 253 -0.57 24.30 4.30
C ASN A 253 0.69 23.99 3.49
N TYR A 254 0.98 22.69 3.33
CA TYR A 254 1.92 22.20 2.34
C TYR A 254 1.42 20.97 1.59
N MET A 255 2.03 20.71 0.43
CA MET A 255 1.80 19.51 -0.36
C MET A 255 3.12 18.96 -0.86
N ALA A 256 3.35 17.66 -0.65
CA ALA A 256 4.44 16.94 -1.30
C ALA A 256 3.98 16.44 -2.67
N PHE A 257 4.83 16.61 -3.69
CA PHE A 257 4.60 16.08 -5.03
C PHE A 257 5.57 14.94 -5.28
N PHE A 258 5.11 13.86 -5.92
CA PHE A 258 5.95 12.67 -6.12
C PHE A 258 6.08 12.32 -7.59
N LYS A 259 7.25 11.84 -8.01
CA LYS A 259 7.38 11.31 -9.37
C LYS A 259 6.50 10.09 -9.60
N VAL A 260 6.46 9.21 -8.59
CA VAL A 260 5.69 7.96 -8.54
C VAL A 260 5.02 7.91 -7.16
N PRO A 261 3.78 7.41 -7.03
CA PRO A 261 3.13 7.30 -5.73
C PRO A 261 3.99 6.55 -4.71
N PRO A 262 4.11 7.03 -3.46
CA PRO A 262 4.80 6.30 -2.39
C PRO A 262 4.25 4.89 -2.20
N ALA A 263 2.93 4.69 -2.33
CA ALA A 263 2.29 3.37 -2.27
C ALA A 263 2.89 2.37 -3.27
N THR A 264 3.22 2.84 -4.49
CA THR A 264 3.80 2.02 -5.55
C THR A 264 5.30 1.81 -5.34
N LYS A 265 6.04 2.88 -4.97
CA LYS A 265 7.49 2.82 -4.85
C LYS A 265 7.96 2.11 -3.57
N TYR A 266 7.19 2.22 -2.49
CA TYR A 266 7.54 1.73 -1.15
C TYR A 266 6.32 1.07 -0.46
N PRO A 267 5.77 -0.02 -1.01
CA PRO A 267 4.52 -0.60 -0.51
C PRO A 267 4.65 -1.05 0.96
N GLY A 268 3.62 -0.74 1.76
CA GLY A 268 3.50 -1.18 3.15
C GLY A 268 4.49 -0.53 4.13
N GLN A 269 5.18 0.52 3.73
CA GLN A 269 6.11 1.24 4.62
C GLN A 269 5.40 2.38 5.35
N GLU A 270 5.92 2.73 6.53
CA GLU A 270 5.52 3.93 7.24
C GLU A 270 6.18 5.16 6.61
N VAL A 271 5.55 6.33 6.77
CA VAL A 271 6.11 7.63 6.39
C VAL A 271 6.39 8.46 7.64
N ASN A 272 7.61 8.98 7.74
CA ASN A 272 8.01 9.89 8.81
C ASN A 272 8.18 11.32 8.28
N TYR A 273 7.56 12.29 8.96
CA TYR A 273 7.85 13.71 8.76
C TYR A 273 8.87 14.17 9.79
N VAL A 274 9.92 14.81 9.33
CA VAL A 274 10.96 15.46 10.13
C VAL A 274 10.84 16.96 9.94
N TYR A 275 10.78 17.69 11.04
CA TYR A 275 10.73 19.14 11.08
C TYR A 275 12.04 19.67 11.68
N GLU A 276 12.62 20.70 11.07
CA GLU A 276 13.87 21.31 11.53
C GLU A 276 13.75 22.84 11.54
N MET A 277 14.14 23.47 12.66
CA MET A 277 14.15 24.93 12.81
C MET A 277 15.08 25.34 13.95
N GLY A 278 15.89 26.38 13.73
CA GLY A 278 16.74 26.96 14.78
C GLY A 278 17.76 25.98 15.39
N GLY A 279 18.24 25.01 14.60
CA GLY A 279 19.14 23.95 15.07
C GLY A 279 18.46 22.86 15.91
N LYS A 280 17.13 22.91 16.06
CA LYS A 280 16.31 21.90 16.73
C LYS A 280 15.57 21.07 15.70
N SER A 281 15.28 19.81 16.04
CA SER A 281 14.52 18.91 15.17
C SER A 281 13.52 18.10 15.98
N THR A 282 12.39 17.78 15.35
CA THR A 282 11.40 16.82 15.82
C THR A 282 10.96 15.94 14.66
N ASN A 283 10.39 14.78 14.97
CA ASN A 283 9.81 13.92 13.96
C ASN A 283 8.60 13.16 14.49
N ARG A 284 7.71 12.74 13.58
CA ARG A 284 6.44 12.10 13.95
C ARG A 284 6.65 10.74 14.61
N VAL A 285 7.57 9.92 14.11
CA VAL A 285 7.83 8.56 14.64
C VAL A 285 8.30 8.61 16.09
N GLU A 286 9.30 9.44 16.38
CA GLU A 286 9.82 9.61 17.74
C GLU A 286 8.75 10.19 18.66
N CYS A 287 8.08 11.28 18.26
CA CYS A 287 7.03 11.90 19.08
C CYS A 287 5.94 10.89 19.42
N ARG A 288 5.44 10.14 18.43
CA ARG A 288 4.42 9.11 18.61
C ARG A 288 4.84 8.04 19.62
N SER A 289 6.13 7.69 19.68
CA SER A 289 6.66 6.66 20.58
C SER A 289 6.78 7.10 22.05
N ARG A 290 6.60 8.39 22.36
CA ARG A 290 6.81 8.94 23.71
C ARG A 290 5.78 8.47 24.73
N SER A 291 4.50 8.39 24.35
CA SER A 291 3.42 7.91 25.21
C SER A 291 2.20 7.50 24.38
N ALA A 292 1.22 6.87 25.03
CA ALA A 292 -0.07 6.57 24.39
C ALA A 292 -0.82 7.84 23.95
N ALA A 293 -0.73 8.93 24.72
CA ALA A 293 -1.32 10.23 24.38
C ALA A 293 -0.69 10.79 23.10
N TRP A 294 0.64 10.78 23.01
CA TRP A 294 1.36 11.11 21.77
C TRP A 294 0.98 10.18 20.61
N GLY A 295 0.80 8.89 20.87
CA GLY A 295 0.28 7.90 19.95
C GLY A 295 -1.06 8.28 19.32
N GLY A 296 -1.99 8.79 20.15
CA GLY A 296 -3.31 9.25 19.74
C GLY A 296 -3.28 10.54 18.92
N MET A 297 -2.39 11.47 19.29
CA MET A 297 -2.27 12.77 18.64
C MET A 297 -1.44 12.76 17.35
N VAL A 298 -0.44 11.89 17.24
CA VAL A 298 0.43 11.76 16.07
C VAL A 298 0.16 10.43 15.37
N LYS A 299 -0.90 10.39 14.56
CA LYS A 299 -1.32 9.16 13.86
C LYS A 299 -0.23 8.61 12.94
N ARG A 300 -0.18 7.28 12.83
CA ARG A 300 0.63 6.61 11.81
C ARG A 300 0.19 7.02 10.41
N LEU A 301 1.17 7.24 9.54
CA LEU A 301 0.97 7.49 8.12
C LEU A 301 1.68 6.38 7.37
N GLU A 302 1.00 5.77 6.42
CA GLU A 302 1.54 4.69 5.62
C GLU A 302 1.62 5.11 4.15
N THR A 303 2.49 4.49 3.38
CA THR A 303 2.68 4.86 1.97
C THR A 303 1.41 4.67 1.15
N SER A 304 0.52 3.76 1.57
CA SER A 304 -0.83 3.54 1.02
C SER A 304 -1.78 4.73 1.19
N ASP A 305 -1.49 5.67 2.09
CA ASP A 305 -2.26 6.90 2.25
C ASP A 305 -2.00 7.92 1.14
N PHE A 306 -1.01 7.67 0.26
CA PHE A 306 -0.48 8.64 -0.69
C PHE A 306 -0.47 8.13 -2.13
N ASP A 307 -1.16 8.86 -3.00
CA ASP A 307 -1.07 8.72 -4.46
C ASP A 307 0.12 9.55 -5.00
N TYR A 308 -0.05 10.26 -6.13
CA TYR A 308 0.92 11.19 -6.71
C TYR A 308 1.21 12.43 -5.87
N ARG A 309 0.53 12.56 -4.73
CA ARG A 309 0.68 13.67 -3.82
C ARG A 309 0.36 13.27 -2.40
N GLN A 310 0.83 14.11 -1.49
CA GLN A 310 0.39 14.12 -0.12
C GLN A 310 -0.06 15.53 0.22
N HIS A 311 -1.36 15.72 0.50
CA HIS A 311 -1.76 16.87 1.30
C HIS A 311 -1.10 16.74 2.64
N SER A 312 -0.66 17.86 3.23
CA SER A 312 -0.23 17.91 4.63
C SER A 312 -1.04 16.92 5.47
N PRO A 313 -0.42 16.24 6.45
CA PRO A 313 -1.22 15.64 7.53
C PRO A 313 -2.21 16.73 7.98
N ARG A 314 -3.44 16.37 8.40
CA ARG A 314 -4.65 17.24 8.47
C ARG A 314 -4.48 18.59 9.18
N SER A 315 -3.30 18.90 9.66
CA SER A 315 -2.92 19.50 10.89
C SER A 315 -2.15 20.79 10.85
N LEU A 316 -1.71 21.18 9.67
CA LEU A 316 -1.24 22.54 9.43
C LEU A 316 -2.30 23.39 8.73
N ARG A 317 -3.41 22.74 8.37
CA ARG A 317 -4.56 23.34 7.74
C ARG A 317 -5.51 23.84 8.83
N THR A 318 -5.79 25.14 8.81
CA THR A 318 -6.76 25.79 9.71
C THR A 318 -6.38 25.76 11.18
N TYR A 319 -5.33 26.52 11.48
CA TYR A 319 -5.19 27.15 12.80
C TYR A 319 -6.26 28.25 13.01
N ASN A 320 -6.92 28.72 11.94
CA ASN A 320 -7.61 30.00 11.97
C ASN A 320 -9.05 30.02 11.41
N GLN A 321 -9.94 29.23 12.02
CA GLN A 321 -11.36 29.56 12.06
C GLN A 321 -11.90 29.49 13.49
N TYR A 322 -11.53 30.49 14.28
CA TYR A 322 -12.33 31.11 15.33
C TYR A 322 -12.84 30.32 16.56
N HIS A 323 -13.17 29.01 16.56
CA HIS A 323 -13.93 28.40 17.69
C HIS A 323 -13.81 26.86 17.93
N SER A 324 -12.75 26.16 17.51
CA SER A 324 -12.55 24.74 17.93
C SER A 324 -11.08 24.32 17.82
N GLN A 325 -10.34 24.42 18.92
CA GLN A 325 -8.90 24.25 18.97
C GLN A 325 -8.54 22.76 19.11
N TYR A 326 -8.26 22.10 17.99
CA TYR A 326 -7.46 20.89 18.01
C TYR A 326 -6.06 21.26 17.55
N VAL A 327 -5.04 21.02 18.37
CA VAL A 327 -3.65 20.94 17.93
C VAL A 327 -3.56 19.67 17.08
N GLN A 328 -3.08 19.78 15.85
CA GLN A 328 -3.34 18.68 14.90
C GLN A 328 -2.07 17.92 14.49
N ASP A 329 -0.88 18.51 14.61
CA ASP A 329 0.40 17.78 14.51
C ASP A 329 1.30 18.21 15.66
N TYR A 330 1.18 17.44 16.73
CA TYR A 330 1.94 17.67 17.94
C TYR A 330 3.45 17.52 17.72
N ALA A 331 3.91 16.80 16.69
CA ALA A 331 5.34 16.75 16.36
C ALA A 331 5.84 18.10 15.82
N PHE A 332 5.03 18.80 15.02
CA PHE A 332 5.37 20.15 14.56
C PHE A 332 5.25 21.18 15.68
N ILE A 333 4.19 21.15 16.49
CA ILE A 333 4.04 22.06 17.63
C ILE A 333 5.15 21.86 18.65
N GLN A 334 5.62 20.62 18.87
CA GLN A 334 6.80 20.35 19.67
C GLN A 334 8.03 21.10 19.16
N LEU A 335 8.25 21.17 17.83
CA LEU A 335 9.39 21.93 17.28
C LEU A 335 9.26 23.42 17.57
N LEU A 336 8.05 23.97 17.42
CA LEU A 336 7.80 25.37 17.73
C LEU A 336 8.00 25.64 19.22
N HIS A 337 7.44 24.80 20.10
CA HIS A 337 7.59 24.89 21.55
C HIS A 337 9.06 24.81 21.99
N MET A 338 9.84 23.91 21.38
CA MET A 338 11.29 23.84 21.61
C MET A 338 12.00 25.15 21.27
N ASN A 339 11.45 25.98 20.38
CA ASN A 339 12.02 27.27 20.00
C ASN A 339 11.28 28.48 20.61
N LYS A 340 10.31 28.26 21.53
CA LYS A 340 9.38 29.32 21.98
C LYS A 340 10.07 30.57 22.51
N ASP A 341 11.14 30.41 23.28
CA ASP A 341 11.88 31.52 23.91
C ASP A 341 12.69 32.37 22.91
N ASN A 342 12.83 31.89 21.66
CA ASN A 342 13.57 32.57 20.60
C ASN A 342 12.68 33.41 19.69
N PHE A 343 11.35 33.27 19.77
CA PHE A 343 10.42 33.98 18.90
C PHE A 343 10.34 35.47 19.27
N LYS A 344 10.37 36.33 18.25
CA LYS A 344 10.25 37.78 18.37
C LYS A 344 9.30 38.30 17.31
N VAL A 345 8.39 39.17 17.72
CA VAL A 345 7.41 39.77 16.82
C VAL A 345 8.12 40.47 15.64
N GLY A 346 7.67 40.14 14.43
CA GLY A 346 8.22 40.65 13.16
C GLY A 346 9.36 39.83 12.57
N GLU A 347 9.95 38.89 13.32
CA GLU A 347 11.06 38.05 12.86
C GLU A 347 10.59 36.84 12.05
N LYS A 348 11.51 36.30 11.23
CA LYS A 348 11.27 35.13 10.39
C LYS A 348 12.21 33.99 10.73
N TYR A 349 11.66 32.77 10.73
CA TYR A 349 12.36 31.55 11.09
C TYR A 349 12.23 30.53 9.98
N ASN A 350 13.34 30.00 9.48
CA ASN A 350 13.30 28.98 8.43
C ASN A 350 12.93 27.63 9.03
N LEU A 351 11.81 27.08 8.55
CA LEU A 351 11.36 25.72 8.78
C LEU A 351 11.74 24.87 7.57
N THR A 352 12.46 23.79 7.81
CA THR A 352 12.63 22.71 6.84
C THR A 352 11.70 21.56 7.19
N VAL A 353 10.95 21.07 6.21
CA VAL A 353 10.10 19.89 6.31
C VAL A 353 10.67 18.82 5.39
N LYS A 354 10.91 17.62 5.93
CA LYS A 354 11.39 16.46 5.19
C LYS A 354 10.44 15.29 5.40
N MET A 355 10.20 14.54 4.34
CA MET A 355 9.37 13.34 4.34
C MET A 355 10.25 12.15 3.99
N TYR A 356 10.30 11.14 4.86
CA TYR A 356 11.10 9.93 4.69
C TYR A 356 10.20 8.70 4.65
N THR A 357 10.65 7.66 3.94
CA THR A 357 10.20 6.29 4.25
C THR A 357 10.72 5.91 5.64
N ASN A 358 9.98 5.06 6.35
CA ASN A 358 10.38 4.57 7.66
C ASN A 358 10.08 3.08 7.77
N ARG A 359 11.08 2.34 8.25
CA ARG A 359 10.95 0.92 8.55
C ARG A 359 11.46 0.69 9.96
N ASP A 360 10.62 0.10 10.79
CA ASP A 360 10.95 -0.28 12.18
C ASP A 360 11.50 0.88 13.04
N GLY A 361 11.05 2.11 12.78
CA GLY A 361 11.47 3.31 13.51
C GLY A 361 12.64 4.06 12.86
N GLU A 362 13.32 3.47 11.88
CA GLU A 362 14.46 4.08 11.21
C GLU A 362 14.08 4.75 9.89
N ASN A 363 14.57 5.97 9.66
CA ASN A 363 14.36 6.67 8.39
C ASN A 363 15.15 6.02 7.27
N GLY A 364 14.46 5.69 6.17
CA GLY A 364 15.03 5.23 4.92
C GLY A 364 15.25 6.36 3.92
N GLU A 365 14.81 6.15 2.68
CA GLU A 365 14.94 7.11 1.58
C GLU A 365 14.14 8.40 1.84
N LEU A 366 14.75 9.56 1.56
CA LEU A 366 14.09 10.86 1.52
C LEU A 366 13.13 10.91 0.32
N ILE A 367 11.86 11.13 0.59
CA ILE A 367 10.78 11.17 -0.40
C ILE A 367 10.60 12.58 -0.94
N ALA A 368 10.54 13.58 -0.06
CA ALA A 368 10.35 14.98 -0.46
C ALA A 368 10.86 15.94 0.62
N GLU A 369 11.28 17.14 0.20
CA GLU A 369 11.75 18.21 1.09
C GLU A 369 11.23 19.58 0.66
N GLY A 370 11.01 20.47 1.63
CA GLY A 370 10.71 21.87 1.37
C GLY A 370 11.11 22.78 2.52
N VAL A 371 11.41 24.03 2.20
CA VAL A 371 11.78 25.07 3.16
C VAL A 371 10.80 26.24 3.04
N VAL A 372 10.37 26.75 4.19
CA VAL A 372 9.51 27.93 4.29
C VAL A 372 9.98 28.84 5.43
N SER A 373 9.87 30.14 5.26
CA SER A 373 10.09 31.11 6.34
C SER A 373 8.78 31.35 7.09
N LEU A 374 8.76 31.05 8.38
CA LEU A 374 7.66 31.33 9.29
C LEU A 374 7.82 32.74 9.88
N LEU A 375 6.86 33.62 9.62
CA LEU A 375 6.77 34.94 10.23
C LEU A 375 6.05 34.84 11.58
N TYR A 376 6.69 35.32 12.64
CA TYR A 376 6.05 35.48 13.94
C TYR A 376 5.45 36.88 14.04
N SER A 377 4.18 37.01 13.63
CA SER A 377 3.44 38.29 13.64
C SER A 377 2.90 38.65 15.03
N GLU A 378 2.35 39.86 15.17
CA GLU A 378 1.59 40.24 16.37
C GLU A 378 0.39 39.31 16.60
N GLN A 379 -0.27 38.86 15.52
CA GLN A 379 -1.35 37.90 15.62
C GLN A 379 -0.84 36.52 16.05
N ALA A 380 0.38 36.16 15.69
CA ALA A 380 1.00 34.91 16.15
C ALA A 380 1.28 35.00 17.66
N GLU A 381 1.86 36.11 18.13
CA GLU A 381 2.06 36.36 19.56
C GLU A 381 0.77 36.14 20.36
N LEU A 382 -0.34 36.76 19.93
CA LEU A 382 -1.65 36.59 20.57
C LEU A 382 -2.18 35.15 20.49
N ALA A 383 -1.98 34.46 19.36
CA ALA A 383 -2.42 33.09 19.20
C ALA A 383 -1.64 32.12 20.10
N PHE A 384 -0.34 32.34 20.26
CA PHE A 384 0.56 31.47 21.00
C PHE A 384 0.53 31.73 22.51
N ASN A 385 0.48 32.99 22.94
CA ASN A 385 0.54 33.41 24.35
C ASN A 385 -0.83 33.83 24.94
N GLY A 386 -1.86 34.00 24.12
CA GLY A 386 -3.21 34.37 24.54
C GLY A 386 -3.56 35.82 24.17
N ASP A 387 -4.84 36.03 23.83
CA ASP A 387 -5.40 37.35 23.54
C ASP A 387 -6.07 37.90 24.82
N PRO A 388 -5.52 38.94 25.48
CA PRO A 388 -6.10 39.48 26.71
C PRO A 388 -7.51 40.06 26.51
N ASP A 389 -7.86 40.44 25.28
CA ASP A 389 -9.20 40.93 24.94
C ASP A 389 -10.18 39.77 24.71
N LYS A 390 -9.69 38.52 24.66
CA LYS A 390 -10.47 37.29 24.46
C LYS A 390 -9.98 36.16 25.40
N PRO A 391 -10.05 36.35 26.72
CA PRO A 391 -9.52 35.40 27.70
C PRO A 391 -10.21 34.03 27.68
N GLU A 392 -11.38 33.92 27.05
CA GLU A 392 -12.08 32.64 26.83
C GLU A 392 -11.40 31.73 25.81
N LYS A 393 -10.42 32.25 25.04
CA LYS A 393 -9.67 31.48 24.05
C LYS A 393 -8.36 30.97 24.66
N VAL A 394 -8.20 29.66 24.72
CA VAL A 394 -6.98 29.04 25.24
C VAL A 394 -5.82 29.30 24.28
N ALA A 395 -4.65 29.68 24.82
CA ALA A 395 -3.45 29.91 24.03
C ALA A 395 -2.83 28.58 23.56
N ILE A 396 -2.10 28.58 22.45
CA ILE A 396 -1.44 27.36 21.93
C ILE A 396 -0.52 26.75 22.98
N TRP A 397 0.29 27.59 23.63
CA TRP A 397 1.26 27.10 24.60
C TRP A 397 0.56 26.49 25.80
N THR A 398 -0.49 27.12 26.32
CA THR A 398 -1.29 26.56 27.40
C THR A 398 -1.84 25.18 27.03
N GLN A 399 -2.50 25.06 25.87
CA GLN A 399 -3.08 23.79 25.43
C GLN A 399 -2.00 22.70 25.20
N PHE A 400 -0.86 23.07 24.64
CA PHE A 400 0.22 22.13 24.37
C PHE A 400 0.92 21.69 25.65
N GLU A 401 1.16 22.61 26.58
CA GLU A 401 1.75 22.34 27.89
C GLU A 401 0.83 21.46 28.74
N GLU A 402 -0.48 21.69 28.73
CA GLU A 402 -1.47 20.79 29.36
C GLU A 402 -1.38 19.36 28.80
N PHE A 403 -1.21 19.21 27.49
CA PHE A 403 -0.99 17.90 26.88
C PHE A 403 0.35 17.27 27.26
N LEU A 404 1.41 18.06 27.49
CA LEU A 404 2.70 17.51 27.93
C LEU A 404 2.63 16.90 29.34
N ASP A 405 1.63 17.29 30.13
CA ASP A 405 1.38 16.78 31.47
C ASP A 405 0.48 15.52 31.49
N GLU A 406 -0.10 15.11 30.34
CA GLU A 406 -0.87 13.87 30.13
C GLU A 406 0.02 12.66 29.75
#